data_AF-A0A963GPT6-F1
#
_entry.id   AF-A0A963GPT6-F1
#
_cell.length_a   1.000
_cell.length_b   1.000
_cell.length_c   1.000
_cell.angle_alpha   90.00
_cell.angle_beta   90.00
_cell.angle_gamma   90.00
#
_symmetry.space_group_name_H-M   'P 1'
#
loop_
_entity.id
_entity.type
_entity.pdbx_description
1 polymer ?
#
loop_
_entity_poly.entity_id
_entity_poly.type
_entity_poly.pdbx_seq_one_letter_code
_entity_poly.pdbx_strand_id
1 'polypeptide(L)'
;MTDPVYPAPHRLTVDDLDPETATTDALIALVRQHRQGEDYPTAEVLLANLPIVLRALCDHVLTGQATALDVAHRLASIIEAIEGRETLPAPSRRTH
;
A
#
# COMPACT_ATOMS: atom_id res chain seq x y z
N MET A 1 -9.57 38.68 -7.52
CA MET A 1 -8.61 38.03 -6.61
C MET A 1 -8.49 36.60 -7.08
N THR A 2 -7.46 36.29 -7.87
CA THR A 2 -7.19 34.95 -8.37
C THR A 2 -6.60 34.13 -7.23
N ASP A 3 -7.32 33.10 -6.80
CA ASP A 3 -6.82 32.14 -5.82
C ASP A 3 -5.57 31.46 -6.41
N PRO A 4 -4.39 31.53 -5.77
CA PRO A 4 -3.23 30.81 -6.26
C PRO A 4 -3.57 29.32 -6.24
N VAL A 5 -3.53 28.67 -7.40
CA VAL A 5 -3.60 27.21 -7.53
C VAL A 5 -2.41 26.66 -6.78
N TYR A 6 -2.61 26.37 -5.48
CA TYR A 6 -1.60 25.74 -4.66
C TYR A 6 -1.36 24.36 -5.26
N PRO A 7 -0.16 24.06 -5.79
CA PRO A 7 0.11 22.73 -6.30
C PRO A 7 -0.11 21.76 -5.15
N ALA A 8 -0.80 20.65 -5.42
CA ALA A 8 -0.97 19.60 -4.43
C ALA A 8 0.42 19.27 -3.83
N PRO A 9 0.53 19.10 -2.50
CA PRO A 9 1.79 18.75 -1.87
C PRO A 9 2.42 17.56 -2.60
N HIS A 10 3.74 17.59 -2.83
CA HIS A 10 4.43 16.47 -3.45
C HIS A 10 4.13 15.18 -2.69
N ARG A 11 3.53 14.22 -3.40
CA ARG A 11 3.31 12.88 -2.88
C ARG A 11 4.61 12.12 -3.07
N LEU A 12 5.30 11.81 -1.98
CA LEU A 12 6.51 11.00 -1.99
C LEU A 12 6.21 9.69 -2.75
N THR A 13 7.12 9.23 -3.59
CA THR A 13 7.00 7.98 -4.37
C THR A 13 8.14 7.03 -3.99
N VAL A 14 8.07 5.80 -4.48
CA VAL A 14 9.13 4.80 -4.24
C VAL A 14 10.47 5.26 -4.83
N ASP A 15 10.43 5.97 -5.96
CA ASP A 15 11.61 6.51 -6.64
C ASP A 15 12.31 7.61 -5.84
N ASP A 16 11.60 8.22 -4.89
CA ASP A 16 12.15 9.25 -3.99
C ASP A 16 12.85 8.64 -2.75
N LEU A 17 12.75 7.32 -2.55
CA LEU A 17 13.38 6.63 -1.43
C LEU A 17 14.79 6.18 -1.79
N ASP A 18 15.72 6.42 -0.87
CA ASP A 18 17.05 5.84 -0.93
C ASP A 18 17.00 4.35 -0.53
N PRO A 19 17.37 3.42 -1.42
CA PRO A 19 17.34 1.98 -1.13
C PRO A 19 18.22 1.57 0.06
N GLU A 20 19.29 2.32 0.36
CA GLU A 20 20.23 1.99 1.45
C GLU A 20 19.69 2.33 2.83
N THR A 21 18.73 3.26 2.90
CA THR A 21 18.13 3.74 4.15
C THR A 21 16.64 3.46 4.27
N ALA A 22 16.02 2.95 3.21
CA ALA A 22 14.62 2.55 3.20
C ALA A 22 14.34 1.45 4.23
N THR A 23 13.31 1.67 5.04
CA THR A 23 12.78 0.68 5.99
C THR A 23 11.39 0.23 5.57
N THR A 24 10.99 -0.97 6.01
CA THR A 24 9.61 -1.46 5.78
C THR A 24 8.57 -0.49 6.35
N ASP A 25 8.82 0.10 7.52
CA ASP A 25 7.91 1.08 8.13
C ASP A 25 7.76 2.34 7.28
N ALA A 26 8.85 2.83 6.68
CA ALA A 26 8.80 3.97 5.76
C ALA A 26 7.98 3.65 4.50
N LEU A 27 8.13 2.44 3.96
CA LEU A 27 7.33 1.96 2.83
C LEU A 27 5.84 1.80 3.20
N ILE A 28 5.53 1.28 4.39
CA ILE A 28 4.14 1.19 4.88
C ILE A 28 3.53 2.60 5.04
N ALA A 29 4.30 3.56 5.59
CA ALA A 29 3.86 4.95 5.71
C ALA A 29 3.59 5.59 4.33
N LEU A 30 4.45 5.30 3.34
CA LEU A 30 4.28 5.72 1.96
C LEU A 30 2.97 5.16 1.36
N VAL A 31 2.75 3.85 1.50
CA VAL A 31 1.52 3.18 1.02
C VAL A 31 0.28 3.80 1.68
N ARG A 32 0.32 4.06 2.99
CA ARG A 32 -0.79 4.71 3.70
C ARG A 32 -1.07 6.13 3.18
N GLN A 33 -0.03 6.91 2.92
CA GLN A 33 -0.17 8.22 2.28
C GLN A 33 -0.78 8.08 0.88
N HIS A 34 -0.45 7.00 0.16
CA HIS A 34 -0.98 6.68 -1.16
C HIS A 34 -2.43 6.22 -1.14
N ARG A 35 -2.87 5.64 -0.03
CA ARG A 35 -4.22 5.13 0.18
C ARG A 35 -5.20 6.16 0.76
N GLN A 36 -4.75 7.37 1.12
CA GLN A 36 -5.64 8.37 1.73
C GLN A 36 -6.91 8.60 0.90
N GLY A 37 -8.07 8.23 1.47
CA GLY A 37 -9.39 8.33 0.83
C GLY A 37 -9.92 7.05 0.19
N GLU A 38 -9.15 5.95 0.20
CA GLU A 38 -9.60 4.63 -0.28
C GLU A 38 -9.93 3.68 0.87
N ASP A 39 -11.07 3.01 0.76
CA ASP A 39 -11.44 1.95 1.70
C ASP A 39 -10.50 0.74 1.59
N TYR A 40 -10.31 0.05 2.71
CA TYR A 40 -9.68 -1.27 2.67
C TYR A 40 -10.63 -2.29 2.03
N PRO A 41 -10.12 -3.30 1.30
CA PRO A 41 -10.97 -4.40 0.82
C PRO A 41 -11.73 -5.08 1.97
N THR A 42 -12.67 -5.99 1.71
CA THR A 42 -13.21 -6.90 2.75
C THR A 42 -12.31 -8.13 2.93
N ALA A 43 -12.42 -8.85 4.06
CA ALA A 43 -11.45 -9.89 4.43
C ALA A 43 -11.50 -11.04 3.41
N GLU A 44 -12.71 -11.33 2.95
CA GLU A 44 -13.02 -12.26 1.88
C GLU A 44 -12.34 -11.83 0.57
N VAL A 45 -12.46 -10.55 0.20
CA VAL A 45 -11.82 -10.00 -1.01
C VAL A 45 -10.30 -10.04 -0.89
N LEU A 46 -9.74 -9.70 0.27
CA LEU A 46 -8.30 -9.76 0.48
C LEU A 46 -7.78 -11.19 0.37
N LEU A 47 -8.41 -12.15 1.06
CA LEU A 47 -7.98 -13.55 1.05
C LEU A 47 -8.18 -14.19 -0.32
N ALA A 48 -9.24 -13.84 -1.06
CA ALA A 48 -9.48 -14.34 -2.41
C ALA A 48 -8.42 -13.83 -3.41
N ASN A 49 -7.95 -12.58 -3.25
CA ASN A 49 -6.99 -11.97 -4.16
C ASN A 49 -5.52 -12.14 -3.74
N LEU A 50 -5.24 -12.45 -2.47
CA LEU A 50 -3.87 -12.56 -1.96
C LEU A 50 -3.02 -13.57 -2.75
N PRO A 51 -3.49 -14.80 -3.04
CA PRO A 51 -2.71 -15.73 -3.87
C PRO A 51 -2.43 -15.21 -5.27
N ILE A 52 -3.35 -14.44 -5.86
CA ILE A 52 -3.21 -13.85 -7.19
C ILE A 52 -2.10 -12.79 -7.18
N VAL A 53 -2.15 -11.89 -6.19
CA VAL A 53 -1.15 -10.83 -6.03
C VAL A 53 0.24 -11.39 -5.74
N LEU A 54 0.34 -12.42 -4.88
CA LEU A 54 1.61 -13.07 -4.56
C LEU A 54 2.20 -13.78 -5.78
N ARG A 55 1.38 -14.48 -6.58
CA ARG A 55 1.84 -15.10 -7.84
C ARG A 55 2.34 -14.05 -8.82
N ALA A 56 1.60 -12.97 -9.01
CA ALA A 56 2.03 -11.88 -9.90
C ALA A 56 3.36 -11.23 -9.44
N LEU A 57 3.56 -11.09 -8.12
CA LEU A 57 4.85 -10.64 -7.57
C LEU A 57 5.97 -11.65 -7.87
N CYS A 58 5.73 -12.95 -7.66
CA CYS A 58 6.71 -13.99 -8.01
C CYS A 58 7.06 -13.96 -9.49
N ASP A 59 6.06 -13.92 -10.38
CA ASP A 59 6.27 -13.87 -11.83
C ASP A 59 7.08 -12.63 -12.21
N HIS A 60 6.77 -11.47 -11.62
CA HIS A 60 7.53 -10.25 -11.85
C HIS A 60 8.99 -10.35 -11.39
N VAL A 61 9.25 -10.91 -10.20
CA VAL A 61 10.61 -11.19 -9.72
C VAL A 61 11.35 -12.12 -10.67
N LEU A 62 10.70 -13.18 -11.16
CA LEU A 62 11.29 -14.15 -12.07
C LEU A 62 11.63 -13.56 -13.45
N THR A 63 11.02 -12.43 -13.84
CA THR A 63 11.44 -11.70 -15.06
C THR A 63 12.81 -11.04 -14.94
N GLY A 64 13.33 -10.88 -13.72
CA GLY A 64 14.57 -10.15 -13.43
C GLY A 64 14.48 -8.63 -13.61
N GLN A 65 13.29 -8.08 -13.86
CA GLN A 65 13.06 -6.63 -13.99
C GLN A 65 12.78 -5.93 -12.65
N ALA A 66 12.50 -6.70 -11.59
CA ALA A 66 12.20 -6.15 -10.28
C ALA A 66 13.48 -5.82 -9.51
N THR A 67 13.59 -4.58 -9.03
CA THR A 67 14.62 -4.21 -8.05
C THR A 67 14.24 -4.73 -6.65
N ALA A 68 15.21 -4.78 -5.74
CA ALA A 68 14.93 -5.11 -4.34
C ALA A 68 13.91 -4.14 -3.71
N LEU A 69 13.97 -2.85 -4.09
CA LEU A 69 13.06 -1.82 -3.60
C LEU A 69 11.63 -2.00 -4.16
N ASP A 70 11.48 -2.40 -5.43
CA ASP A 70 10.16 -2.72 -6.01
C ASP A 70 9.48 -3.87 -5.26
N VAL A 71 10.24 -4.91 -4.94
CA VAL A 71 9.75 -6.08 -4.19
C VAL A 71 9.39 -5.68 -2.77
N ALA A 72 10.27 -4.92 -2.09
CA ALA A 72 10.04 -4.45 -0.73
C ALA A 72 8.79 -3.55 -0.66
N HIS A 73 8.62 -2.63 -1.61
CA HIS A 73 7.45 -1.79 -1.71
C HIS A 73 6.17 -2.60 -1.93
N ARG A 74 6.19 -3.58 -2.84
CA ARG A 74 5.01 -4.44 -3.08
C ARG A 74 4.65 -5.26 -1.85
N LEU A 75 5.62 -5.79 -1.12
CA LEU A 75 5.40 -6.49 0.14
C LEU A 75 4.84 -5.57 1.22
N ALA A 76 5.37 -4.35 1.36
CA ALA A 76 4.85 -3.35 2.30
C ALA A 76 3.39 -3.01 2.00
N SER A 77 3.01 -2.91 0.72
CA SER A 77 1.62 -2.70 0.31
C SER A 77 0.69 -3.87 0.69
N ILE A 78 1.18 -5.11 0.61
CA ILE A 78 0.41 -6.29 1.04
C ILE A 78 0.26 -6.32 2.57
N ILE A 79 1.35 -6.05 3.31
CA ILE A 79 1.33 -5.98 4.78
C ILE A 79 0.35 -4.91 5.26
N GLU A 80 0.44 -3.70 4.69
CA GLU A 80 -0.46 -2.59 5.01
C GLU A 80 -1.92 -2.96 4.76
N ALA A 81 -2.22 -3.61 3.63
CA ALA A 81 -3.57 -4.01 3.29
C ALA A 81 -4.14 -5.09 4.22
N ILE A 82 -3.29 -5.87 4.89
CA ILE A 82 -3.66 -6.88 5.89
C ILE A 82 -3.87 -6.19 7.25
N GLU A 83 -2.86 -5.45 7.74
CA GLU A 83 -2.86 -4.80 9.06
C GLU A 83 -3.88 -3.66 9.17
N GLY A 84 -4.03 -2.86 8.11
CA GLY A 84 -4.95 -1.73 8.07
C GLY A 84 -6.42 -2.15 8.23
N ARG A 85 -6.73 -3.43 8.00
CA ARG A 85 -8.04 -4.00 8.32
C ARG A 85 -8.23 -4.31 9.80
N GLU A 86 -7.19 -4.79 10.46
CA GLU A 86 -7.27 -5.18 11.87
C GLU A 86 -7.50 -3.95 12.76
N THR A 87 -7.06 -2.79 12.28
CA THR A 87 -7.28 -1.48 12.91
C THR A 87 -8.64 -0.85 12.62
N LEU A 88 -9.42 -1.38 11.66
CA LEU A 88 -10.80 -0.94 11.42
C LEU A 88 -11.73 -1.60 12.46
N PRO A 89 -12.44 -0.81 13.31
CA PRO A 89 -13.40 -1.38 14.23
C PRO A 89 -14.47 -2.15 13.45
N ALA A 90 -14.74 -3.39 13.85
CA ALA A 90 -15.81 -4.19 13.28
C ALA A 90 -17.11 -3.36 13.27
N PRO A 91 -17.89 -3.34 12.18
CA PRO A 91 -19.14 -2.60 12.14
C PRO A 91 -20.04 -3.16 13.25
N SER A 92 -20.30 -2.34 14.26
CA SER A 92 -21.17 -2.67 15.39
C SER A 92 -22.47 -3.23 14.83
N ARG A 93 -22.75 -4.52 15.10
CA ARG A 93 -24.08 -5.10 14.87
C ARG A 93 -25.08 -4.23 15.63
N ARG A 94 -25.78 -3.35 14.93
CA ARG A 94 -27.02 -2.76 15.44
C ARG A 94 -28.03 -3.89 15.51
N THR A 95 -28.12 -4.52 16.68
CA THR A 95 -29.30 -5.28 17.09
C THR A 95 -30.45 -4.29 17.24
N HIS A 96 -31.52 -4.47 16.46
CA HIS A 96 -32.80 -3.81 16.61
C HIS A 96 -33.87 -4.87 16.84
#